data_AF-A0A8B8ACG2-F1
#
_entry.id   AF-A0A8B8ACG2-F1
#
_cell.length_a   1.000
_cell.length_b   1.000
_cell.length_c   1.000
_cell.angle_alpha   90.00
_cell.angle_beta   90.00
_cell.angle_gamma   90.00
#
_symmetry.space_group_name_H-M   'P 1'
#
loop_
_entity.id
_entity.type
_entity.pdbx_description
1 polymer ?
#
loop_
_entity_poly.entity_id
_entity_poly.type
_entity_poly.pdbx_seq_one_letter_code
_entity_poly.pdbx_strand_id
1 'polypeptide(L)'
;MAIQRNLPKMALAIIAVANVYTGFGHPGYRLKIPNGINVPNPCTNVGGLWNAVGHNVEIGGGTLNPFGKDFVEAGESWTQTLCSMDSDNDGRINGFELGDFNCSWFEGQPPMGDATGHPGICEPMDDPKCIEINKDVSCR
;
A
#
# COMPACT_ATOMS: atom_id res chain seq x y z
N MET A 1 -7.92 -49.26 60.39
CA MET A 1 -6.58 -49.45 59.79
C MET A 1 -6.70 -49.08 58.32
N ALA A 2 -6.23 -47.88 57.95
CA ALA A 2 -6.39 -47.33 56.61
C ALA A 2 -5.34 -47.92 55.64
N ILE A 3 -5.77 -48.39 54.47
CA ILE A 3 -4.86 -48.77 53.38
C ILE A 3 -4.81 -47.61 52.40
N GLN A 4 -3.71 -46.85 52.41
CA GLN A 4 -3.42 -45.84 51.40
C GLN A 4 -3.11 -46.52 50.06
N ARG A 5 -3.79 -46.11 48.98
CA ARG A 5 -3.41 -46.44 47.60
C ARG A 5 -2.89 -45.18 46.92
N ASN A 6 -1.60 -45.19 46.58
CA ASN A 6 -0.94 -44.13 45.82
C ASN A 6 -1.47 -44.11 44.38
N LEU A 7 -2.00 -42.97 43.93
CA LEU A 7 -2.23 -42.71 42.51
C LEU A 7 -0.95 -42.14 41.88
N PRO A 8 -0.52 -42.61 40.68
CA PRO A 8 0.58 -41.99 39.96
C PRO A 8 0.14 -40.62 39.42
N LYS A 9 0.96 -39.60 39.63
CA LYS A 9 0.76 -38.25 39.06
C LYS A 9 1.02 -38.33 37.55
N MET A 10 -0.03 -38.44 36.75
CA MET A 10 0.10 -38.21 35.30
C MET A 10 0.31 -36.71 35.08
N ALA A 11 1.56 -36.33 34.80
CA ALA A 11 1.88 -34.97 34.36
C ALA A 11 1.35 -34.80 32.93
N LEU A 12 0.30 -34.02 32.78
CA LEU A 12 -0.23 -33.62 31.48
C LEU A 12 0.71 -32.54 30.91
N ALA A 13 1.59 -32.91 29.98
CA ALA A 13 2.41 -31.95 29.26
C ALA A 13 1.51 -31.20 28.26
N ILE A 14 1.17 -29.95 28.57
CA ILE A 14 0.45 -29.06 27.65
C ILE A 14 1.47 -28.59 26.60
N ILE A 15 1.42 -29.19 25.40
CA ILE A 15 2.17 -28.70 24.25
C ILE A 15 1.46 -27.45 23.74
N ALA A 16 1.99 -26.27 24.09
CA ALA A 16 1.54 -25.01 23.52
C ALA A 16 1.98 -24.96 22.05
N VAL A 17 1.05 -25.21 21.13
CA VAL A 17 1.28 -25.02 19.69
C VAL A 17 1.22 -23.51 19.44
N ALA A 18 2.38 -22.89 19.29
CA ALA A 18 2.47 -21.51 18.85
C ALA A 18 2.02 -21.44 17.39
N ASN A 19 0.83 -20.88 17.14
CA ASN A 19 0.38 -20.49 15.81
C ASN A 19 1.29 -19.35 15.33
N VAL A 20 2.33 -19.70 14.56
CA VAL A 20 3.13 -18.74 13.84
C VAL A 20 2.32 -18.33 12.62
N TYR A 21 1.61 -17.20 12.72
CA TYR A 21 1.02 -16.56 11.55
C TYR A 21 2.17 -16.04 10.69
N THR A 22 2.55 -16.80 9.67
CA THR A 22 3.39 -16.27 8.61
C THR A 22 2.56 -15.22 7.87
N GLY A 23 2.77 -13.94 8.20
CA GLY A 23 2.33 -12.86 7.36
C GLY A 23 3.07 -13.00 6.03
N PHE A 24 2.39 -13.44 4.98
CA PHE A 24 2.89 -13.24 3.64
C PHE A 24 2.98 -11.73 3.46
N GLY A 25 4.20 -11.19 3.45
CA GLY A 25 4.38 -9.88 2.84
C GLY A 25 3.82 -9.97 1.44
N HIS A 26 3.00 -8.99 1.03
CA HIS A 26 2.54 -8.85 -0.34
C HIS A 26 3.48 -7.88 -1.10
N PRO A 27 4.70 -8.26 -1.49
CA PRO A 27 5.59 -7.35 -2.24
C PRO A 27 5.16 -7.15 -3.71
N GLY A 28 3.96 -7.59 -4.11
CA GLY A 28 3.53 -7.62 -5.50
C GLY A 28 2.68 -6.44 -5.97
N TYR A 29 1.99 -5.70 -5.10
CA TYR A 29 0.99 -4.73 -5.56
C TYR A 29 1.58 -3.58 -6.38
N ARG A 30 2.79 -3.14 -6.04
CA ARG A 30 3.53 -2.15 -6.84
C ARG A 30 3.91 -2.64 -8.25
N LEU A 31 3.84 -3.95 -8.51
CA LEU A 31 4.03 -4.53 -9.85
C LEU A 31 2.71 -4.65 -10.62
N LYS A 32 1.57 -4.43 -9.96
CA LYS A 32 0.24 -4.45 -10.56
C LYS A 32 -0.23 -3.09 -11.06
N ILE A 33 0.62 -2.07 -10.99
CA ILE A 33 0.36 -0.71 -11.44
C ILE A 33 1.53 -0.22 -12.30
N PRO A 34 1.30 0.67 -13.28
CA PRO A 34 2.38 1.25 -14.07
C PRO A 34 3.33 2.04 -13.17
N ASN A 35 4.63 1.96 -13.45
CA ASN A 35 5.70 2.62 -12.69
C ASN A 35 5.68 2.44 -11.16
N GLY A 36 5.01 1.43 -10.59
CA GLY A 36 4.85 1.35 -9.14
C GLY A 36 6.17 1.21 -8.33
N ILE A 37 7.29 0.93 -8.98
CA ILE A 37 8.63 0.93 -8.37
C ILE A 37 9.42 2.24 -8.58
N ASN A 38 8.89 3.17 -9.36
CA ASN A 38 9.51 4.41 -9.82
C ASN A 38 8.66 5.65 -9.51
N VAL A 39 7.68 5.55 -8.59
CA VAL A 39 6.82 6.69 -8.21
C VAL A 39 7.65 7.70 -7.42
N PRO A 40 7.73 8.97 -7.84
CA PRO A 40 8.49 9.98 -7.12
C PRO A 40 7.91 10.23 -5.72
N ASN A 41 8.78 10.58 -4.77
CA ASN A 41 8.34 11.04 -3.45
C ASN A 41 7.84 12.51 -3.57
N PRO A 42 6.55 12.80 -3.27
CA PRO A 42 5.98 14.14 -3.41
C PRO A 42 6.40 15.11 -2.29
N CYS A 43 7.03 14.61 -1.21
CA CYS A 43 7.42 15.42 -0.07
C CYS A 43 8.50 16.45 -0.42
N THR A 44 8.24 17.71 -0.03
CA THR A 44 9.14 18.84 -0.26
C THR A 44 10.52 18.61 0.37
N ASN A 45 11.59 18.76 -0.41
CA ASN A 45 12.99 18.64 0.00
C ASN A 45 13.43 17.26 0.54
N VAL A 46 12.62 16.20 0.37
CA VAL A 46 13.01 14.82 0.72
C VAL A 46 13.64 14.12 -0.48
N GLY A 47 12.98 14.20 -1.65
CA GLY A 47 13.39 13.49 -2.87
C GLY A 47 13.26 11.96 -2.73
N GLY A 48 13.71 11.22 -3.75
CA GLY A 48 13.63 9.75 -3.76
C GLY A 48 12.30 9.21 -4.28
N LEU A 49 11.98 7.97 -3.91
CA LEU A 49 10.85 7.21 -4.44
C LEU A 49 9.88 6.81 -3.33
N TRP A 50 8.59 6.81 -3.63
CA TRP A 50 7.54 6.33 -2.73
C TRP A 50 7.29 4.83 -2.96
N ASN A 51 7.89 3.99 -2.12
CA ASN A 51 7.92 2.53 -2.33
C ASN A 51 6.57 1.83 -2.07
N ALA A 52 5.68 2.47 -1.31
CA ALA A 52 4.36 1.96 -0.95
C ALA A 52 3.25 2.90 -1.44
N VAL A 53 3.06 2.92 -2.76
CA VAL A 53 2.15 3.84 -3.49
C VAL A 53 0.73 3.90 -2.93
N GLY A 54 0.20 2.81 -2.38
CA GLY A 54 -1.15 2.79 -1.77
C GLY A 54 -1.24 3.25 -0.31
N HIS A 55 -0.14 3.71 0.29
CA HIS A 55 -0.07 4.03 1.72
C HIS A 55 0.37 5.48 1.97
N ASN A 56 -0.05 6.02 3.12
CA ASN A 56 0.35 7.34 3.61
C ASN A 56 1.80 7.41 4.14
N VAL A 57 2.55 6.30 4.10
CA VAL A 57 3.94 6.21 4.57
C VAL A 57 4.78 5.64 3.43
N GLU A 58 5.91 6.27 3.08
CA GLU A 58 6.69 5.93 1.87
C GLU A 58 7.13 4.46 1.82
N ILE A 59 7.47 3.88 2.97
CA ILE A 59 7.94 2.49 3.10
C ILE A 59 6.80 1.50 3.30
N GLY A 60 5.57 1.98 3.40
CA GLY A 60 4.37 1.21 3.65
C GLY A 60 4.03 1.05 5.11
N GLY A 61 3.00 0.23 5.36
CA GLY A 61 2.32 0.22 6.64
C GLY A 61 1.43 1.45 6.83
N GLY A 62 0.86 1.61 8.02
CA GLY A 62 -0.12 2.67 8.27
C GLY A 62 -1.39 2.52 7.43
N THR A 63 -2.16 3.60 7.36
CA THR A 63 -3.43 3.65 6.62
C THR A 63 -3.21 3.73 5.12
N LEU A 64 -4.16 3.17 4.37
CA LEU A 64 -4.24 3.39 2.92
C LEU A 64 -4.49 4.87 2.64
N ASN A 65 -3.79 5.38 1.63
CA ASN A 65 -4.12 6.67 1.02
C ASN A 65 -5.35 6.52 0.10
N PRO A 66 -5.90 7.59 -0.48
CA PRO A 66 -7.05 7.51 -1.37
C PRO A 66 -6.87 6.50 -2.51
N PHE A 67 -5.75 6.57 -3.25
CA PHE A 67 -5.42 5.61 -4.30
C PHE A 67 -5.42 4.16 -3.82
N GLY A 68 -4.84 3.88 -2.66
CA GLY A 68 -4.80 2.54 -2.09
C GLY A 68 -6.20 1.99 -1.79
N LYS A 69 -7.15 2.85 -1.38
CA LYS A 69 -8.54 2.46 -1.18
C LYS A 69 -9.21 2.16 -2.52
N ASP A 70 -9.04 3.03 -3.50
CA ASP A 70 -9.61 2.86 -4.84
C ASP A 70 -9.03 1.63 -5.54
N PHE A 71 -7.75 1.34 -5.34
CA PHE A 71 -7.09 0.13 -5.84
C PHE A 71 -7.69 -1.13 -5.21
N VAL A 72 -7.98 -1.13 -3.90
CA VAL A 72 -8.68 -2.24 -3.23
C VAL A 72 -10.10 -2.38 -3.75
N GLU A 73 -10.83 -1.28 -3.94
CA GLU A 73 -12.18 -1.29 -4.51
C GLU A 73 -12.20 -1.78 -5.97
N ALA A 74 -11.14 -1.51 -6.73
CA ALA A 74 -10.91 -2.04 -8.08
C ALA A 74 -10.50 -3.52 -8.10
N GLY A 75 -10.52 -4.21 -6.95
CA GLY A 75 -10.12 -5.62 -6.86
C GLY A 75 -8.61 -5.82 -6.99
N GLU A 76 -7.83 -4.87 -6.47
CA GLU A 76 -6.36 -4.91 -6.44
C GLU A 76 -5.75 -5.09 -7.84
N SER A 77 -6.35 -4.42 -8.83
CA SER A 77 -6.02 -4.53 -10.25
C SER A 77 -6.01 -3.15 -10.90
N TRP A 78 -5.10 -2.96 -11.86
CA TRP A 78 -5.08 -1.76 -12.70
C TRP A 78 -6.21 -1.85 -13.73
N THR A 79 -7.34 -1.22 -13.41
CA THR A 79 -8.53 -1.18 -14.29
C THR A 79 -8.60 0.15 -15.03
N GLN A 80 -9.35 0.17 -16.15
CA GLN A 80 -9.64 1.41 -16.88
C GLN A 80 -10.26 2.48 -15.96
N THR A 81 -11.16 2.05 -15.07
CA THR A 81 -11.82 2.92 -14.10
C THR A 81 -10.80 3.51 -13.14
N LEU A 82 -9.99 2.68 -12.48
CA LEU A 82 -8.95 3.17 -11.58
C LEU A 82 -7.98 4.10 -12.30
N CYS A 83 -7.52 3.76 -13.49
CA CYS A 83 -6.59 4.60 -14.26
C CYS A 83 -7.17 6.00 -14.56
N SER A 84 -8.48 6.10 -14.77
CA SER A 84 -9.16 7.35 -15.12
C SER A 84 -9.64 8.15 -13.89
N MET A 85 -9.43 7.65 -12.68
CA MET A 85 -9.77 8.35 -11.44
C MET A 85 -8.68 9.34 -11.05
N ASP A 86 -9.11 10.42 -10.40
CA ASP A 86 -8.27 11.39 -9.68
C ASP A 86 -8.46 11.09 -8.19
N SER A 87 -7.65 10.16 -7.65
CA SER A 87 -7.94 9.54 -6.34
C SER A 87 -7.67 10.50 -5.19
N ASP A 88 -6.59 11.28 -5.28
CA ASP A 88 -6.20 12.27 -4.28
C ASP A 88 -6.76 13.66 -4.54
N ASN A 89 -7.55 13.80 -5.61
CA ASN A 89 -8.30 15.00 -5.94
C ASN A 89 -7.37 16.20 -6.15
N ASP A 90 -6.22 16.02 -6.79
CA ASP A 90 -5.29 17.10 -7.13
C ASP A 90 -5.55 17.68 -8.54
N GLY A 91 -6.46 17.07 -9.30
CA GLY A 91 -6.85 17.45 -10.65
C GLY A 91 -6.15 16.62 -11.75
N ARG A 92 -5.38 15.60 -11.39
CA ARG A 92 -4.69 14.69 -12.30
C ARG A 92 -5.27 13.29 -12.13
N ILE A 93 -5.36 12.55 -13.25
CA ILE A 93 -5.80 11.16 -13.18
C ILE A 93 -4.60 10.26 -12.88
N ASN A 94 -4.85 9.16 -12.16
CA ASN A 94 -3.86 8.17 -11.76
C ASN A 94 -2.98 7.71 -12.93
N GLY A 95 -3.59 7.47 -14.10
CA GLY A 95 -2.89 7.06 -15.31
C GLY A 95 -1.89 8.10 -15.81
N PHE A 96 -2.24 9.39 -15.74
CA PHE A 96 -1.31 10.45 -16.14
C PHE A 96 -0.09 10.47 -15.21
N GLU A 97 -0.32 10.38 -13.92
CA GLU A 97 0.74 10.45 -12.90
C GLU A 97 1.65 9.23 -12.93
N LEU A 98 1.09 8.03 -13.14
CA LEU A 98 1.85 6.78 -13.21
C LEU A 98 2.39 6.46 -14.61
N GLY A 99 2.23 7.34 -15.60
CA GLY A 99 2.80 7.16 -16.95
C GLY A 99 2.02 6.20 -17.86
N ASP A 100 0.73 5.99 -17.60
CA ASP A 100 -0.25 5.30 -18.43
C ASP A 100 -1.32 6.26 -19.00
N PHE A 101 -0.91 7.20 -19.87
CA PHE A 101 -1.74 8.30 -20.37
C PHE A 101 -3.01 7.91 -21.14
N ASN A 102 -3.07 6.69 -21.70
CA ASN A 102 -4.22 6.20 -22.45
C ASN A 102 -4.96 5.07 -21.73
N CYS A 103 -4.56 4.75 -20.49
CA CYS A 103 -5.13 3.68 -19.69
C CYS A 103 -5.14 2.32 -20.41
N SER A 104 -4.03 1.96 -21.04
CA SER A 104 -3.86 0.71 -21.78
C SER A 104 -2.78 -0.21 -21.21
N TRP A 105 -2.08 0.23 -20.15
CA TRP A 105 -1.11 -0.61 -19.49
C TRP A 105 -1.78 -1.84 -18.86
N PHE A 106 -1.07 -2.96 -18.87
CA PHE A 106 -1.46 -4.17 -18.16
C PHE A 106 -0.24 -4.83 -17.53
N GLU A 107 -0.48 -5.65 -16.51
CA GLU A 107 0.57 -6.26 -15.70
C GLU A 107 1.61 -6.97 -16.57
N GLY A 108 2.89 -6.65 -16.33
CA GLY A 108 4.03 -7.17 -17.07
C GLY A 108 4.46 -6.35 -18.29
N GLN A 109 3.71 -5.33 -18.71
CA GLN A 109 4.16 -4.39 -19.74
C GLN A 109 5.14 -3.35 -19.17
N PRO A 110 6.08 -2.84 -20.00
CA PRO A 110 6.75 -1.60 -19.65
C PRO A 110 5.73 -0.45 -19.59
N PRO A 111 5.88 0.51 -18.66
CA PRO A 111 5.12 1.76 -18.68
C PRO A 111 5.36 2.53 -19.99
N MET A 112 4.38 3.32 -20.43
CA MET A 112 4.51 4.09 -21.68
C MET A 112 5.37 5.34 -21.51
N GLY A 113 5.37 5.92 -20.32
CA GLY A 113 6.23 7.04 -19.93
C GLY A 113 6.67 6.91 -18.48
N ASP A 114 7.42 7.89 -18.01
CA ASP A 114 7.86 7.96 -16.61
C ASP A 114 6.69 8.36 -15.70
N ALA A 115 6.77 7.98 -14.42
CA ALA A 115 5.88 8.54 -13.41
C ALA A 115 6.21 10.02 -13.20
N THR A 116 5.18 10.86 -13.17
CA THR A 116 5.30 12.32 -13.04
C THR A 116 4.72 12.86 -11.75
N GLY A 117 4.04 12.03 -10.96
CA GLY A 117 3.42 12.37 -9.69
C GLY A 117 3.06 11.13 -8.88
N HIS A 118 2.34 11.32 -7.78
CA HIS A 118 1.91 10.28 -6.87
C HIS A 118 0.37 10.19 -6.80
N PRO A 119 -0.25 9.09 -7.28
CA PRO A 119 -1.70 9.00 -7.55
C PRO A 119 -2.63 9.07 -6.33
N GLY A 120 -2.06 9.16 -5.13
CA GLY A 120 -2.73 9.05 -3.85
C GLY A 120 -2.24 10.06 -2.83
N ILE A 121 -1.45 11.05 -3.22
CA ILE A 121 -0.95 12.12 -2.36
C ILE A 121 -1.05 13.41 -3.16
N CYS A 122 -1.97 14.29 -2.75
CA CYS A 122 -2.29 15.50 -3.51
C CYS A 122 -1.05 16.37 -3.74
N GLU A 123 -0.78 16.76 -4.98
CA GLU A 123 0.34 17.61 -5.35
C GLU A 123 -0.10 18.98 -5.92
N PRO A 124 0.67 20.06 -5.69
CA PRO A 124 1.87 20.12 -4.86
C PRO A 124 1.54 20.11 -3.36
N MET A 125 2.42 19.52 -2.55
CA MET A 125 2.21 19.32 -1.10
C MET A 125 2.00 20.61 -0.30
N ASP A 126 2.42 21.77 -0.82
CA ASP A 126 2.29 23.08 -0.19
C ASP A 126 1.03 23.86 -0.62
N ASP A 127 0.23 23.32 -1.54
CA ASP A 127 -1.09 23.89 -1.85
C ASP A 127 -2.01 23.79 -0.61
N PRO A 128 -2.70 24.87 -0.20
CA PRO A 128 -3.62 24.85 0.94
C PRO A 128 -4.66 23.73 0.89
N LYS A 129 -5.12 23.33 -0.29
CA LYS A 129 -6.02 22.19 -0.49
C LYS A 129 -5.32 20.87 -0.17
N CYS A 130 -4.11 20.69 -0.70
CA CYS A 130 -3.35 19.45 -0.52
C CYS A 130 -2.86 19.29 0.93
N ILE A 131 -2.56 20.38 1.65
CA ILE A 131 -2.24 20.32 3.09
C ILE A 131 -3.36 19.63 3.89
N GLU A 132 -4.62 19.96 3.60
CA GLU A 132 -5.78 19.36 4.29
C GLU A 132 -6.02 17.90 3.87
N ILE A 133 -5.87 17.59 2.58
CA ILE A 133 -6.02 16.22 2.06
C ILE A 133 -4.93 15.31 2.62
N ASN A 134 -3.69 15.80 2.67
CA ASN A 134 -2.51 15.04 3.03
C ASN A 134 -2.21 15.05 4.53
N LYS A 135 -3.17 15.43 5.39
CA LYS A 135 -2.99 15.53 6.85
C LYS A 135 -2.45 14.26 7.53
N ASP A 136 -2.70 13.10 6.92
CA ASP A 136 -2.28 11.79 7.44
C ASP A 136 -1.04 11.25 6.72
N VAL A 137 -0.49 11.96 5.72
CA VAL A 137 0.72 11.59 4.98
C VAL A 137 1.96 11.88 5.82
N SER A 138 2.85 10.90 5.91
CA SER A 138 4.09 10.99 6.68
C SER A 138 5.29 11.22 5.77
N CYS A 139 5.71 12.48 5.63
CA CYS A 139 7.01 12.85 5.09
C CYS A 139 8.08 12.70 6.19
N ARG A 140 8.83 11.60 6.19
CA ARG A 140 9.91 11.34 7.16
C ARG A 140 11.15 10.83 6.46
#